data_AF-A0A392PVV9-F1
#
_entry.id   AF-A0A392PVV9-F1
#
_cell.length_a   1.000
_cell.length_b   1.000
_cell.length_c   1.000
_cell.angle_alpha   90.00
_cell.angle_beta   90.00
_cell.angle_gamma   90.00
#
_symmetry.space_group_name_H-M   'P 1'
#
loop_
_entity.id
_entity.type
_entity.pdbx_description
1 polymer ?
#
loop_
_entity_poly.entity_id
_entity_poly.type
_entity_poly.pdbx_seq_one_letter_code
_entity_poly.pdbx_strand_id
1 'polypeptide(L)'
;MDVKVKQMIKLIEEDADSFARRAEMYYKKRPELMKLVEEFYRAYRALAERYDHANGVIRQAHRTMAEAFPNQVPPVPADDLHAVPSMENEQPHTPYSTRHSHAFSDSDELQKGLKQLNDLFMTGESASHVNFGEGRARRGLNFLDTEETTTGLNNVSHDTENRVLSDSERMTKTETEILALKIALARLESEKEDGLIQYQQSLERLSNLESEMS
;
A
#
# COMPACT_ATOMS: atom_id res chain seq x y z
N MET A 1 -4.13 0.16 13.89
CA MET A 1 -4.32 -0.82 12.80
C MET A 1 -4.76 -2.16 13.34
N ASP A 2 -3.90 -2.82 14.13
CA ASP A 2 -4.09 -4.20 14.62
C ASP A 2 -5.39 -4.41 15.41
N VAL A 3 -5.74 -3.46 16.30
CA VAL A 3 -6.99 -3.53 17.08
C VAL A 3 -8.24 -3.59 16.20
N LYS A 4 -8.29 -2.79 15.12
CA LYS A 4 -9.43 -2.79 14.18
C LYS A 4 -9.50 -4.10 13.39
N VAL A 5 -8.36 -4.64 12.97
CA VAL A 5 -8.30 -5.93 12.26
C VAL A 5 -8.80 -7.07 13.16
N LYS A 6 -8.35 -7.11 14.41
CA LYS A 6 -8.82 -8.08 15.41
C LYS A 6 -10.32 -7.97 15.65
N GLN A 7 -10.87 -6.75 15.66
CA GLN A 7 -12.31 -6.53 15.77
C GLN A 7 -13.07 -7.08 14.55
N MET A 8 -12.57 -6.87 13.33
CA MET A 8 -13.16 -7.42 12.10
C MET A 8 -13.16 -8.95 12.10
N ILE A 9 -12.07 -9.57 12.54
CA ILE A 9 -11.95 -11.02 12.65
C ILE A 9 -12.98 -11.58 13.66
N LYS A 10 -13.16 -10.91 14.80
CA LYS A 10 -14.18 -11.31 15.79
C LYS A 10 -15.62 -11.26 15.26
N LEU A 11 -15.91 -10.41 14.28
CA LEU A 11 -17.24 -10.36 13.66
C LEU A 11 -17.53 -11.58 12.75
N ILE A 12 -16.49 -12.30 12.30
CA ILE A 12 -16.59 -13.44 11.38
C ILE A 12 -16.29 -14.80 12.02
N GLU A 13 -15.53 -14.84 13.12
CA GLU A 13 -15.10 -16.06 13.80
C GLU A 13 -16.02 -16.54 14.92
N GLU A 14 -17.16 -15.88 15.15
CA GLU A 14 -18.03 -16.22 16.29
C GLU A 14 -18.48 -17.69 16.29
N ASP A 15 -18.27 -18.36 17.44
CA ASP A 15 -18.59 -19.78 17.65
C ASP A 15 -20.09 -20.02 17.47
N ALA A 16 -20.44 -20.90 16.52
CA ALA A 16 -21.80 -21.35 16.31
C ALA A 16 -21.82 -22.87 16.21
N ASP A 17 -22.63 -23.50 17.05
CA ASP A 17 -22.77 -24.95 17.17
C ASP A 17 -23.25 -25.64 15.87
N SER A 18 -23.69 -24.87 14.88
CA SER A 18 -24.17 -25.35 13.58
C SER A 18 -23.86 -24.35 12.45
N PHE A 19 -23.55 -24.88 11.26
CA PHE A 19 -23.26 -24.09 10.06
C PHE A 19 -24.38 -23.10 9.70
N ALA A 20 -25.65 -23.52 9.82
CA ALA A 20 -26.79 -22.66 9.51
C ALA A 20 -26.84 -21.42 10.41
N ARG A 21 -26.61 -21.59 11.72
CA ARG A 21 -26.51 -20.46 12.67
C ARG A 21 -25.31 -19.57 12.38
N ARG A 22 -24.16 -20.16 12.03
CA ARG A 22 -22.97 -19.39 11.65
C ARG A 22 -23.25 -18.46 10.46
N ALA A 23 -23.90 -18.99 9.43
CA ALA A 23 -24.28 -18.21 8.25
C ALA A 23 -25.29 -17.11 8.61
N GLU A 24 -26.32 -17.42 9.41
CA GLU A 24 -27.31 -16.43 9.85
C GLU A 24 -26.66 -15.27 10.63
N MET A 25 -25.77 -15.58 11.57
CA MET A 25 -25.03 -14.59 12.37
C MET A 25 -24.13 -13.72 11.50
N TYR A 26 -23.44 -14.31 10.52
CA TYR A 26 -22.63 -13.56 9.56
C TYR A 26 -23.46 -12.51 8.82
N TYR A 27 -24.61 -12.87 8.27
CA TYR A 27 -25.45 -11.90 7.54
C TYR A 27 -25.99 -10.78 8.42
N LYS A 28 -26.23 -11.05 9.71
CA LYS A 28 -26.59 -10.01 10.70
C LYS A 28 -25.42 -9.05 10.98
N LYS A 29 -24.19 -9.57 11.08
CA LYS A 29 -22.97 -8.78 11.37
C LYS A 29 -22.32 -8.14 10.14
N ARG A 30 -22.68 -8.58 8.93
CA ARG A 30 -22.17 -8.08 7.65
C ARG A 30 -22.15 -6.54 7.51
N PRO A 31 -23.21 -5.78 7.87
CA PRO A 31 -23.16 -4.32 7.74
C PRO A 31 -22.15 -3.66 8.69
N GLU A 32 -21.93 -4.22 9.89
CA GLU A 32 -20.94 -3.71 10.83
C GLU A 32 -19.52 -3.98 10.32
N LEU A 33 -19.28 -5.19 9.81
CA LEU A 33 -18.01 -5.54 9.19
C LEU A 33 -17.70 -4.63 8.00
N MET A 34 -18.68 -4.37 7.14
CA MET A 34 -18.51 -3.49 5.98
C MET A 34 -18.10 -2.08 6.39
N LYS A 35 -18.76 -1.50 7.40
CA LYS A 35 -18.39 -0.17 7.93
C LYS A 35 -16.95 -0.12 8.41
N LEU A 36 -16.50 -1.14 9.15
CA LEU A 36 -15.11 -1.18 9.63
C LEU A 36 -14.10 -1.27 8.47
N VAL A 37 -14.40 -2.05 7.44
CA VAL A 37 -13.57 -2.16 6.22
C VAL A 37 -13.46 -0.81 5.52
N GLU A 38 -14.59 -0.12 5.33
CA GLU A 38 -14.64 1.20 4.68
C GLU A 38 -13.83 2.24 5.45
N GLU A 39 -13.97 2.29 6.78
CA GLU A 39 -13.18 3.18 7.63
C GLU A 39 -11.68 2.88 7.55
N PHE A 40 -11.32 1.60 7.53
CA PHE A 40 -9.92 1.18 7.44
C PHE A 40 -9.31 1.58 6.11
N TYR A 41 -10.03 1.37 5.01
CA TYR A 41 -9.63 1.80 3.67
C TYR A 41 -9.50 3.32 3.59
N ARG A 42 -10.48 4.07 4.12
CA ARG A 42 -10.46 5.54 4.15
C ARG A 42 -9.25 6.06 4.91
N ALA A 43 -8.92 5.46 6.05
CA ALA A 43 -7.75 5.85 6.85
C ALA A 43 -6.43 5.55 6.12
N TYR A 44 -6.32 4.40 5.48
CA TYR A 44 -5.12 4.04 4.70
C TYR A 44 -4.94 4.96 3.50
N ARG A 45 -6.02 5.27 2.77
CA ARG A 45 -6.00 6.20 1.65
C ARG A 45 -5.57 7.60 2.06
N ALA A 46 -6.15 8.13 3.14
CA ALA A 46 -5.77 9.44 3.68
C ALA A 46 -4.31 9.48 4.16
N LEU A 47 -3.76 8.35 4.62
CA LEU A 47 -2.35 8.25 4.98
C LEU A 47 -1.45 8.34 3.74
N ALA A 48 -1.77 7.62 2.67
CA ALA A 48 -1.04 7.68 1.41
C ALA A 48 -1.08 9.10 0.80
N GLU A 49 -2.25 9.74 0.77
CA GLU A 49 -2.40 11.11 0.26
C GLU A 49 -1.52 12.12 1.02
N ARG A 50 -1.43 12.00 2.36
CA ARG A 50 -0.55 12.86 3.16
C ARG A 50 0.94 12.60 2.90
N TYR A 51 1.31 11.36 2.64
CA TYR A 51 2.69 11.01 2.28
C TYR A 51 3.09 11.64 0.93
N ASP A 52 2.22 11.53 -0.07
CA ASP A 52 2.44 12.16 -1.38
C ASP A 52 2.50 13.68 -1.27
N HIS A 53 1.64 14.28 -0.44
CA HIS A 53 1.64 15.70 -0.17
C HIS A 53 2.95 16.17 0.48
N ALA A 54 3.40 15.50 1.55
CA ALA A 54 4.63 15.85 2.24
C ALA A 54 5.85 15.78 1.31
N ASN A 55 5.95 14.70 0.53
CA ASN A 55 7.02 14.56 -0.47
C ASN A 55 6.90 15.59 -1.60
N GLY A 56 5.68 15.96 -1.99
CA GLY A 56 5.41 17.04 -2.94
C GLY A 56 5.98 18.38 -2.45
N VAL A 57 5.69 18.73 -1.19
CA VAL A 57 6.17 19.95 -0.54
C VAL A 57 7.70 19.95 -0.41
N ILE A 58 8.32 18.83 -0.01
CA ILE A 58 9.79 18.71 0.10
C ILE A 58 10.46 18.92 -1.27
N ARG A 59 9.97 18.24 -2.32
CA ARG A 59 10.48 18.41 -3.68
C ARG A 59 10.30 19.84 -4.18
N GLN A 60 9.18 20.48 -3.84
CA GLN A 60 8.94 21.88 -4.16
C GLN A 60 9.95 22.79 -3.45
N ALA A 61 10.17 22.60 -2.16
CA ALA A 61 11.15 23.38 -1.38
C ALA A 61 12.56 23.24 -1.95
N HIS A 62 12.97 22.03 -2.33
CA HIS A 62 14.27 21.81 -2.98
C HIS A 62 14.39 22.55 -4.32
N ARG A 63 13.34 22.57 -5.16
CA ARG A 63 13.31 23.36 -6.39
C ARG A 63 13.46 24.85 -6.10
N THR A 64 12.65 25.38 -5.19
CA THR A 64 12.72 26.79 -4.79
C THR A 64 14.09 27.16 -4.23
N MET A 65 14.73 26.29 -3.46
CA MET A 65 16.06 26.53 -2.91
C MET A 65 17.14 26.49 -4.00
N ALA A 66 17.04 25.58 -4.97
CA ALA A 66 17.93 25.54 -6.13
C ALA A 66 17.78 26.79 -7.02
N GLU A 67 16.57 27.31 -7.18
CA GLU A 67 16.29 28.56 -7.90
C GLU A 67 16.81 29.79 -7.15
N ALA A 68 16.68 29.82 -5.82
CA ALA A 68 17.15 30.94 -4.99
C ALA A 68 18.68 31.00 -4.87
N PHE A 69 19.37 29.86 -4.96
CA PHE A 69 20.83 29.76 -4.84
C PHE A 69 21.46 28.95 -5.99
N PRO A 70 21.41 29.45 -7.22
CA PRO A 70 21.80 28.71 -8.43
C PRO A 70 23.27 28.30 -8.47
N ASN A 71 24.12 28.90 -7.63
CA ASN A 71 25.57 28.70 -7.65
C ASN A 71 26.07 27.72 -6.57
N GLN A 72 25.20 27.22 -5.69
CA GLN A 72 25.59 26.35 -4.57
C GLN A 72 25.18 24.88 -4.73
N VAL A 73 24.49 24.54 -5.83
CA VAL A 73 24.01 23.17 -6.08
C VAL A 73 24.57 22.71 -7.43
N PRO A 74 25.43 21.68 -7.48
CA PRO A 74 25.83 21.08 -8.75
C PRO A 74 24.58 20.73 -9.58
N PRO A 75 24.52 21.08 -10.87
CA PRO A 75 23.41 20.68 -11.71
C PRO A 75 23.41 19.16 -11.77
N VAL A 76 22.41 18.53 -11.16
CA VAL A 76 22.10 17.12 -11.41
C VAL A 76 21.82 17.04 -12.93
N PRO A 77 22.50 16.17 -13.69
CA PRO A 77 22.29 16.09 -15.12
C PRO A 77 20.80 15.87 -15.40
N ALA A 78 20.25 16.76 -16.23
CA ALA A 78 18.86 16.79 -16.60
C ALA A 78 18.53 15.58 -17.48
N ASP A 79 18.08 14.49 -16.86
CA ASP A 79 17.52 13.32 -17.57
C ASP A 79 16.05 13.08 -17.25
N ASP A 80 15.37 14.02 -16.60
CA ASP A 80 13.93 13.97 -16.32
C ASP A 80 13.31 15.35 -16.51
N LEU A 81 12.88 15.70 -17.74
CA LEU A 81 11.73 16.58 -18.07
C LEU A 81 11.57 16.69 -19.61
N HIS A 82 10.80 15.78 -20.21
CA HIS A 82 10.08 15.99 -21.49
C HIS A 82 8.64 16.42 -21.13
N ALA A 83 7.89 17.31 -21.78
CA ALA A 83 7.94 18.12 -23.00
C ALA A 83 6.90 19.28 -22.76
N VAL A 84 6.67 20.34 -23.54
CA VAL A 84 6.36 20.52 -24.99
C VAL A 84 6.12 22.05 -25.22
N PRO A 85 5.72 22.61 -26.40
CA PRO A 85 6.07 22.38 -27.83
C PRO A 85 6.43 23.69 -28.61
N SER A 86 6.78 23.54 -29.92
CA SER A 86 6.52 24.48 -31.05
C SER A 86 7.46 25.70 -31.20
N MET A 87 8.03 26.11 -32.35
CA MET A 87 7.95 25.81 -33.80
C MET A 87 9.24 26.32 -34.51
N GLU A 88 9.37 25.99 -35.80
CA GLU A 88 10.22 26.59 -36.86
C GLU A 88 11.60 26.00 -37.22
N ASN A 89 11.55 25.23 -38.32
CA ASN A 89 12.30 25.39 -39.59
C ASN A 89 13.81 25.06 -39.71
N GLU A 90 14.06 24.03 -40.54
CA GLU A 90 15.04 23.91 -41.65
C GLU A 90 15.92 22.64 -41.64
N GLN A 91 15.92 21.94 -42.79
CA GLN A 91 16.68 20.73 -43.15
C GLN A 91 17.20 21.00 -44.59
N PRO A 92 18.44 20.62 -44.98
CA PRO A 92 18.66 19.30 -45.59
C PRO A 92 20.04 18.61 -45.37
N HIS A 93 19.95 17.32 -45.03
CA HIS A 93 20.76 16.12 -45.36
C HIS A 93 22.29 16.15 -45.58
N THR A 94 22.98 15.20 -44.92
CA THR A 94 23.77 14.13 -45.61
C THR A 94 23.71 12.79 -44.83
N PRO A 95 23.83 11.63 -45.52
CA PRO A 95 23.54 10.29 -44.98
C PRO A 95 24.81 9.51 -44.56
N TYR A 96 24.74 8.55 -43.64
CA TYR A 96 25.34 7.21 -43.76
C TYR A 96 25.13 6.31 -42.52
N SER A 97 24.50 5.17 -42.82
CA SER A 97 24.51 3.82 -42.21
C SER A 97 24.21 3.57 -40.73
N THR A 98 23.01 3.05 -40.40
CA THR A 98 22.56 1.62 -40.38
C THR A 98 23.22 0.82 -39.23
N ARG A 99 22.52 0.45 -38.15
CA ARG A 99 21.78 -0.81 -37.89
C ARG A 99 21.65 -0.89 -36.35
N HIS A 100 20.66 -1.45 -35.66
CA HIS A 100 19.43 -2.15 -35.98
C HIS A 100 18.65 -2.33 -34.66
N SER A 101 17.37 -1.90 -34.66
CA SER A 101 16.18 -2.60 -34.14
C SER A 101 16.29 -3.43 -32.85
N HIS A 102 15.50 -3.22 -31.80
CA HIS A 102 14.07 -3.52 -31.61
C HIS A 102 13.92 -3.49 -30.06
N ALA A 103 12.83 -3.18 -29.37
CA ALA A 103 11.50 -2.65 -29.66
C ALA A 103 10.77 -2.67 -28.29
N PHE A 104 9.55 -2.11 -28.28
CA PHE A 104 8.49 -2.36 -27.32
C PHE A 104 8.55 -1.60 -25.97
N SER A 105 7.95 -0.42 -26.06
CA SER A 105 7.11 0.17 -25.01
C SER A 105 6.03 -0.83 -24.57
N ASP A 106 5.86 -1.01 -23.26
CA ASP A 106 4.59 -1.41 -22.66
C ASP A 106 4.55 -0.87 -21.22
N SER A 107 3.83 0.23 -21.02
CA SER A 107 3.39 0.67 -19.70
C SER A 107 1.96 1.23 -19.78
N ASP A 108 1.10 0.54 -20.54
CA ASP A 108 -0.34 0.84 -20.64
C ASP A 108 -1.23 -0.22 -19.94
N GLU A 109 -0.63 -1.21 -19.25
CA GLU A 109 -1.39 -2.31 -18.64
C GLU A 109 -2.08 -1.92 -17.32
N LEU A 110 -1.58 -0.91 -16.61
CA LEU A 110 -2.14 -0.54 -15.29
C LEU A 110 -3.45 0.25 -15.38
N GLN A 111 -3.68 0.98 -16.48
CA GLN A 111 -4.91 1.76 -16.67
C GLN A 111 -6.09 0.96 -17.24
N LYS A 112 -5.84 -0.14 -17.97
CA LYS A 112 -6.90 -0.99 -18.51
C LYS A 112 -7.61 -1.81 -17.43
N GLY A 113 -6.88 -2.28 -16.42
CA GLY A 113 -7.45 -3.07 -15.31
C GLY A 113 -8.45 -2.29 -14.44
N LEU A 114 -8.23 -0.99 -14.27
CA LEU A 114 -9.11 -0.12 -13.47
C LEU A 114 -10.41 0.24 -14.20
N LYS A 115 -10.39 0.36 -15.53
CA LYS A 115 -11.61 0.58 -16.33
C LYS A 115 -12.49 -0.68 -16.36
N GLN A 116 -11.87 -1.86 -16.44
CA GLN A 116 -12.58 -3.14 -16.50
C GLN A 116 -13.36 -3.47 -15.22
N LEU A 117 -12.89 -3.03 -14.05
CA LEU A 117 -13.61 -3.20 -12.79
C LEU A 117 -14.81 -2.26 -12.64
N ASN A 118 -14.78 -1.10 -13.30
CA ASN A 118 -15.89 -0.15 -13.31
C ASN A 118 -17.07 -0.66 -14.16
N ASP A 119 -16.80 -1.32 -15.29
CA ASP A 119 -17.83 -1.88 -16.18
C ASP A 119 -18.55 -3.12 -15.61
N LEU A 120 -17.90 -3.84 -14.68
CA LEU A 120 -18.49 -5.01 -14.03
C LEU A 120 -19.59 -4.65 -13.02
N PHE A 121 -19.61 -3.41 -12.51
CA PHE A 121 -20.53 -2.97 -11.45
C PHE A 121 -21.75 -2.16 -11.93
N MET A 122 -21.84 -1.77 -13.20
CA MET A 122 -22.90 -0.86 -13.69
C MET A 122 -23.73 -1.36 -14.88
N THR A 123 -23.65 -2.63 -15.26
CA THR A 123 -24.50 -3.16 -16.35
C THR A 123 -25.81 -3.73 -15.79
N GLY A 124 -26.65 -2.82 -15.27
CA GLY A 124 -28.05 -3.06 -14.93
C GLY A 124 -28.94 -2.10 -15.71
N GLU A 125 -29.87 -2.69 -16.48
CA GLU A 125 -31.05 -2.12 -17.15
C GLU A 125 -31.01 -1.74 -18.66
N SER A 126 -31.93 -2.44 -19.35
CA SER A 126 -32.68 -2.09 -20.56
C SER A 126 -32.13 -2.40 -21.97
N ALA A 127 -32.64 -3.54 -22.45
CA ALA A 127 -33.28 -3.76 -23.76
C ALA A 127 -32.41 -3.76 -25.04
N SER A 128 -32.14 -4.96 -25.58
CA SER A 128 -32.88 -5.52 -26.73
C SER A 128 -32.14 -6.69 -27.40
N HIS A 129 -32.87 -7.81 -27.54
CA HIS A 129 -32.95 -8.71 -28.72
C HIS A 129 -31.70 -9.48 -29.24
N VAL A 130 -31.88 -10.82 -29.30
CA VAL A 130 -31.34 -11.85 -30.24
C VAL A 130 -30.21 -12.80 -29.79
N ASN A 131 -30.68 -14.00 -29.41
CA ASN A 131 -30.28 -15.38 -29.74
C ASN A 131 -29.01 -16.06 -29.19
N PHE A 132 -29.30 -17.03 -28.30
CA PHE A 132 -29.16 -18.48 -28.52
C PHE A 132 -27.77 -19.02 -28.90
N GLY A 133 -27.08 -19.54 -27.89
CA GLY A 133 -25.90 -20.39 -28.01
C GLY A 133 -25.78 -21.30 -26.80
N GLU A 134 -26.30 -22.51 -26.96
CA GLU A 134 -26.34 -23.64 -26.03
C GLU A 134 -24.95 -24.03 -25.47
N GLY A 135 -24.84 -24.24 -24.16
CA GLY A 135 -23.57 -24.53 -23.49
C GLY A 135 -23.71 -25.26 -22.15
N ARG A 136 -24.21 -26.50 -22.20
CA ARG A 136 -24.08 -27.62 -21.22
C ARG A 136 -23.54 -27.31 -19.82
N ALA A 137 -24.44 -27.40 -18.84
CA ALA A 137 -24.10 -27.65 -17.44
C ALA A 137 -23.41 -29.03 -17.30
N ARG A 138 -22.10 -29.06 -17.00
CA ARG A 138 -21.43 -30.27 -16.53
C ARG A 138 -21.55 -30.35 -15.00
N ARG A 139 -22.59 -31.07 -14.62
CA ARG A 139 -22.76 -31.80 -13.36
C ARG A 139 -21.60 -32.81 -13.20
N GLY A 140 -21.02 -32.93 -12.02
CA GLY A 140 -20.21 -34.10 -11.63
C GLY A 140 -18.99 -33.81 -10.76
N LEU A 141 -19.20 -33.49 -9.48
CA LEU A 141 -18.21 -33.83 -8.44
C LEU A 141 -18.70 -35.11 -7.78
N ASN A 142 -18.05 -36.22 -8.10
CA ASN A 142 -18.32 -37.51 -7.49
C ASN A 142 -17.67 -37.53 -6.11
N PHE A 143 -18.47 -37.68 -5.06
CA PHE A 143 -17.97 -38.13 -3.76
C PHE A 143 -17.79 -39.64 -3.84
N LEU A 144 -16.56 -40.09 -3.67
CA LEU A 144 -16.26 -41.48 -3.34
C LEU A 144 -15.70 -41.49 -1.92
N ASP A 145 -16.56 -41.86 -0.99
CA ASP A 145 -16.16 -42.41 0.30
C ASP A 145 -15.77 -43.88 0.09
N THR A 146 -14.85 -44.42 0.90
CA THR A 146 -14.49 -45.85 1.12
C THR A 146 -12.96 -46.05 1.20
N GLU A 147 -12.51 -46.05 2.45
CA GLU A 147 -11.55 -46.97 3.08
C GLU A 147 -10.03 -46.76 2.95
N GLU A 148 -9.47 -46.75 4.16
CA GLU A 148 -8.10 -46.94 4.64
C GLU A 148 -7.23 -47.84 3.74
N THR A 149 -6.20 -47.26 3.12
CA THR A 149 -5.00 -48.01 2.70
C THR A 149 -3.75 -47.17 3.02
N THR A 150 -3.04 -47.64 4.02
CA THR A 150 -1.73 -47.18 4.47
C THR A 150 -0.66 -47.50 3.43
N THR A 151 -0.29 -46.55 2.56
CA THR A 151 1.05 -46.55 1.92
C THR A 151 1.26 -45.28 1.10
N GLY A 152 2.30 -44.50 1.45
CA GLY A 152 2.78 -43.39 0.60
C GLY A 152 3.17 -42.10 1.31
N LEU A 153 3.75 -42.15 2.50
CA LEU A 153 4.54 -41.03 3.01
C LEU A 153 5.89 -40.99 2.29
N ASN A 154 6.43 -39.77 2.21
CA ASN A 154 7.80 -39.37 1.84
C ASN A 154 7.88 -38.74 0.45
N ASN A 155 7.63 -37.42 0.38
CA ASN A 155 8.36 -36.47 -0.50
C ASN A 155 7.92 -35.00 -0.37
N VAL A 156 6.91 -34.66 0.45
CA VAL A 156 6.44 -33.26 0.65
C VAL A 156 7.00 -32.61 1.92
N SER A 157 7.71 -33.35 2.78
CA SER A 157 8.07 -32.89 4.14
C SER A 157 9.24 -31.91 4.20
N HIS A 158 10.12 -31.85 3.19
CA HIS A 158 11.39 -31.13 3.32
C HIS A 158 11.29 -29.63 2.98
N ASP A 159 10.32 -29.23 2.15
CA ASP A 159 10.16 -27.83 1.72
C ASP A 159 9.35 -26.99 2.71
N THR A 160 8.43 -27.62 3.44
CA THR A 160 7.61 -26.95 4.45
C THR A 160 8.42 -26.61 5.69
N GLU A 161 9.32 -27.50 6.11
CA GLU A 161 10.14 -27.34 7.31
C GLU A 161 11.18 -26.21 7.15
N ASN A 162 11.87 -26.15 6.00
CA ASN A 162 12.83 -25.08 5.68
C ASN A 162 12.15 -23.70 5.55
N ARG A 163 10.91 -23.66 5.05
CA ARG A 163 10.13 -22.44 4.94
C ARG A 163 9.64 -21.94 6.30
N VAL A 164 9.19 -22.85 7.18
CA VAL A 164 8.78 -22.52 8.55
C VAL A 164 9.96 -22.00 9.37
N LEU A 165 11.15 -22.59 9.23
CA LEU A 165 12.37 -22.09 9.88
C LEU A 165 12.77 -20.69 9.38
N SER A 166 12.69 -20.45 8.07
CA SER A 166 12.97 -19.13 7.47
C SER A 166 11.96 -18.06 7.91
N ASP A 167 10.68 -18.42 8.04
CA ASP A 167 9.64 -17.52 8.52
C ASP A 167 9.83 -17.22 10.02
N SER A 168 10.20 -18.22 10.83
CA SER A 168 10.50 -18.05 12.25
C SER A 168 11.73 -17.18 12.50
N GLU A 169 12.80 -17.32 11.71
CA GLU A 169 13.98 -16.44 11.82
C GLU A 169 13.69 -15.00 11.40
N ARG A 170 12.85 -14.80 10.37
CA ARG A 170 12.43 -13.46 9.96
C ARG A 170 11.54 -12.82 11.02
N MET A 171 10.64 -13.60 11.62
CA MET A 171 9.77 -13.16 12.71
C MET A 171 10.58 -12.70 13.92
N THR A 172 11.55 -13.49 14.39
CA THR A 172 12.39 -13.10 15.54
C THR A 172 13.21 -11.85 15.27
N LYS A 173 13.76 -11.69 14.05
CA LYS A 173 14.44 -10.46 13.63
C LYS A 173 13.50 -9.25 13.72
N THR A 174 12.30 -9.35 13.16
CA THR A 174 11.32 -8.25 13.21
C THR A 174 10.85 -7.95 14.63
N GLU A 175 10.71 -8.96 15.51
CA GLU A 175 10.34 -8.75 16.90
C GLU A 175 11.43 -7.99 17.66
N THR A 176 12.70 -8.33 17.46
CA THR A 176 13.81 -7.59 18.09
C THR A 176 13.89 -6.15 17.60
N GLU A 177 13.65 -5.89 16.31
CA GLU A 177 13.63 -4.55 15.75
C GLU A 177 12.47 -3.71 16.32
N ILE A 178 11.28 -4.30 16.45
CA ILE A 178 10.12 -3.63 17.08
C ILE A 178 10.44 -3.26 18.53
N LEU A 179 11.11 -4.14 19.28
CA LEU A 179 11.51 -3.84 20.65
C LEU A 179 12.54 -2.71 20.71
N ALA A 180 13.53 -2.71 19.82
CA ALA A 180 14.53 -1.64 19.73
C ALA A 180 13.88 -0.28 19.41
N LEU A 181 12.96 -0.26 18.45
CA LEU A 181 12.21 0.95 18.08
C LEU A 181 11.33 1.47 19.23
N LYS A 182 10.68 0.58 19.99
CA LYS A 182 9.92 0.97 21.18
C LYS A 182 10.80 1.63 22.24
N ILE A 183 11.99 1.09 22.49
CA ILE A 183 12.94 1.67 23.45
C ILE A 183 13.40 3.06 22.96
N ALA A 184 13.74 3.18 21.67
CA ALA A 184 14.15 4.46 21.09
C ALA A 184 13.06 5.52 21.18
N LEU A 185 11.80 5.15 20.91
CA LEU A 185 10.65 6.06 21.04
C LEU A 185 10.48 6.55 22.47
N ALA A 186 10.50 5.66 23.46
CA ALA A 186 10.39 6.04 24.87
C ALA A 186 11.51 7.01 25.29
N ARG A 187 12.73 6.80 24.78
CA ARG A 187 13.87 7.69 25.06
C ARG A 187 13.71 9.07 24.42
N LEU A 188 13.22 9.11 23.19
CA LEU A 188 13.02 10.35 22.45
C LEU A 188 11.87 11.18 23.06
N GLU A 189 10.82 10.51 23.55
CA GLU A 189 9.75 11.14 24.32
C GLU A 189 10.26 11.78 25.62
N SER A 190 11.14 11.09 26.37
CA SER A 190 11.74 11.69 27.57
C SER A 190 12.67 12.86 27.24
N GLU A 191 13.51 12.74 26.20
CA GLU A 191 14.41 13.83 25.76
C GLU A 191 13.60 15.07 25.32
N LYS A 192 12.46 14.87 24.65
CA LYS A 192 11.53 15.95 24.27
C LYS A 192 10.93 16.63 25.50
N GLU A 193 10.54 15.87 26.51
CA GLU A 193 9.94 16.43 27.74
C GLU A 193 10.98 17.23 28.54
N ASP A 194 12.18 16.70 28.71
CA ASP A 194 13.29 17.40 29.36
C ASP A 194 13.63 18.70 28.62
N GLY A 195 13.66 18.67 27.28
CA GLY A 195 13.86 19.85 26.44
C GLY A 195 12.77 20.90 26.61
N LEU A 196 11.51 20.49 26.76
CA LEU A 196 10.38 21.40 27.00
C LEU A 196 10.52 22.12 28.35
N ILE A 197 10.92 21.40 29.39
CA ILE A 197 11.17 21.97 30.73
C ILE A 197 12.29 23.00 30.64
N GLN A 198 13.40 22.69 29.96
CA GLN A 198 14.50 23.64 29.78
C GLN A 198 14.06 24.89 29.02
N TYR A 199 13.26 24.74 27.97
CA TYR A 199 12.72 25.87 27.22
C TYR A 199 11.85 26.78 28.10
N GLN A 200 10.95 26.20 28.90
CA GLN A 200 10.14 26.97 29.84
C GLN A 200 10.99 27.73 30.86
N GLN A 201 12.01 27.08 31.44
CA GLN A 201 12.94 27.75 32.35
C GLN A 201 13.71 28.90 31.66
N SER A 202 14.08 28.73 30.38
CA SER A 202 14.75 29.78 29.63
C SER A 202 13.84 30.99 29.38
N LEU A 203 12.57 30.76 29.08
CA LEU A 203 11.55 31.79 28.92
C LEU A 203 11.34 32.59 30.21
N GLU A 204 11.25 31.91 31.35
CA GLU A 204 11.11 32.56 32.65
C GLU A 204 12.33 33.44 32.97
N ARG A 205 13.55 32.93 32.73
CA ARG A 205 14.78 33.71 32.90
C ARG A 205 14.81 34.94 32.00
N LEU A 206 14.41 34.80 30.73
CA LEU A 206 14.31 35.91 29.78
C LEU A 206 13.32 36.97 30.28
N SER A 207 12.12 36.55 30.70
CA SER A 207 11.11 37.46 31.24
C SER A 207 11.59 38.22 32.49
N ASN A 208 12.34 37.55 33.38
CA ASN A 208 12.90 38.20 34.56
C ASN A 208 13.94 39.26 34.17
N LEU A 209 14.85 38.94 33.25
CA LEU A 209 15.84 39.89 32.75
C LEU A 209 15.19 41.08 32.01
N GLU A 210 14.15 40.85 31.22
CA GLU A 210 13.38 41.91 30.59
C GLU A 210 12.73 42.84 31.62
N SER A 211 12.22 42.29 32.72
CA SER A 211 11.63 43.08 33.80
C SER A 211 12.66 43.88 34.61
N GLU A 212 13.90 43.39 34.73
CA GLU A 212 15.00 44.13 35.39
C GLU A 212 15.54 45.27 34.52
N MET A 213 15.38 45.18 33.21
CA MET A 213 15.84 46.18 32.24
C MET A 213 14.80 47.26 31.92
N SER A 214 13.55 47.10 32.39
CA SER A 214 12.44 48.04 32.20
C SER A 214 12.23 48.96 33.39
#